data_AF-A0A5C7H9S0-F1
#
_entry.id   AF-A0A5C7H9S0-F1
#
_cell.length_a   1.000
_cell.length_b   1.000
_cell.length_c   1.000
_cell.angle_alpha   90.00
_cell.angle_beta   90.00
_cell.angle_gamma   90.00
#
_symmetry.space_group_name_H-M   'P 1'
#
loop_
_entity.id
_entity.type
_entity.pdbx_description
1 polymer ?
#
loop_
_entity_poly.entity_id
_entity_poly.type
_entity_poly.pdbx_seq_one_letter_code
_entity_poly.pdbx_strand_id
1 'polypeptide(L)'
;MYHILQGVSRLHSLNIFHCDLRPDYNWIGYLKYAAPEIIFGLTSYSTASAPVDMWYVGCIFAEMVMKEPLFNGDCTEMYCWFVTPEEDNGPKVTSLPVALAGKVSCLESDGFDLLSKMLCKNQAKRITIGDAIAQPYFADIVNA
;
A
#
# COMPACT_ATOMS: atom_id res chain seq x y z
N MET A 1 3.72 1.87 12.56
CA MET A 1 2.89 2.29 11.41
C MET A 1 2.44 3.75 11.51
N TYR A 2 1.71 4.15 12.57
CA TYR A 2 1.23 5.53 12.75
C TYR A 2 2.31 6.62 12.54
N HIS A 3 3.50 6.48 13.12
CA HIS A 3 4.60 7.43 12.92
C HIS A 3 5.15 7.48 11.49
N ILE A 4 5.08 6.37 10.73
CA ILE A 4 5.46 6.36 9.32
C ILE A 4 4.48 7.23 8.54
N LEU A 5 3.18 7.04 8.76
CA LEU A 5 2.14 7.87 8.14
C LEU A 5 2.29 9.35 8.50
N GLN A 6 2.63 9.68 9.75
CA GLN A 6 2.91 11.06 10.15
C GLN A 6 4.14 11.64 9.43
N GLY A 7 5.22 10.86 9.30
CA GLY A 7 6.41 11.26 8.55
C GLY A 7 6.10 11.55 7.08
N VAL A 8 5.39 10.64 6.41
CA VAL A 8 4.98 10.83 5.01
C VAL A 8 3.99 12.00 4.88
N SER A 9 3.05 12.17 5.82
CA SER A 9 2.15 13.33 5.88
C SER A 9 2.92 14.65 5.91
N ARG A 10 3.99 14.70 6.72
CA ARG A 10 4.84 15.88 6.81
C ARG A 10 5.57 16.15 5.49
N LEU A 11 6.08 15.12 4.82
CA LEU A 11 6.73 15.26 3.51
C LEU A 11 5.74 15.79 2.46
N HIS A 12 4.54 15.22 2.39
CA HIS A 12 3.50 15.66 1.46
C HIS A 12 3.08 17.11 1.72
N SER A 13 3.03 17.55 2.99
CA SER A 13 2.76 18.96 3.34
C SER A 13 3.82 19.95 2.83
N LEU A 14 5.03 19.45 2.55
CA LEU A 14 6.14 20.22 1.98
C LEU A 14 6.24 20.03 0.46
N ASN A 15 5.25 19.38 -0.16
CA ASN A 15 5.26 18.98 -1.57
C ASN A 15 6.46 18.10 -1.94
N ILE A 16 6.93 17.31 -0.97
CA ILE A 16 7.97 16.28 -1.14
C ILE A 16 7.28 14.93 -1.18
N PHE A 17 7.45 14.21 -2.27
CA PHE A 17 6.97 12.84 -2.41
C PHE A 17 8.17 11.92 -2.37
N HIS A 18 8.08 10.86 -1.56
CA HIS A 18 9.25 10.03 -1.33
C HIS A 18 9.54 9.16 -2.56
N CYS A 19 8.50 8.56 -3.13
CA CYS A 19 8.48 7.72 -4.34
C CYS A 19 9.52 6.58 -4.37
N ASP A 20 10.18 6.31 -3.24
CA ASP A 20 11.31 5.39 -3.10
C ASP A 20 11.56 5.03 -1.62
N LEU A 21 10.51 4.75 -0.85
CA LEU A 21 10.63 4.30 0.55
C LEU A 21 11.22 2.89 0.56
N ARG A 22 12.53 2.75 0.37
CA ARG A 22 13.21 1.44 0.34
C ARG A 22 14.47 1.42 1.19
N PRO A 23 14.78 0.26 1.80
CA PRO A 23 16.03 0.06 2.51
C PRO A 23 17.25 -0.15 1.59
N ASP A 24 17.07 -0.58 0.32
CA ASP A 24 18.17 -0.96 -0.59
C ASP A 24 18.04 -0.38 -2.01
N TYR A 25 19.18 0.04 -2.59
CA TYR A 25 19.29 0.67 -3.93
C TYR A 25 19.29 -0.30 -5.13
N ASN A 26 19.07 -1.60 -4.93
CA ASN A 26 19.07 -2.55 -6.05
C ASN A 26 17.70 -2.60 -6.75
N TRP A 27 17.71 -2.86 -8.07
CA TRP A 27 16.51 -2.90 -8.90
C TRP A 27 15.52 -4.02 -8.54
N ILE A 28 15.97 -5.02 -7.76
CA ILE A 28 15.11 -6.09 -7.23
C ILE A 28 14.34 -5.57 -6.01
N GLY A 29 14.96 -4.74 -5.18
CA GLY A 29 14.35 -4.00 -4.05
C GLY A 29 13.30 -3.02 -4.55
N TYR A 30 13.65 -2.15 -5.49
CA TYR A 30 12.94 -2.04 -6.77
C TYR A 30 11.46 -2.47 -6.82
N LEU A 31 11.33 -3.69 -7.33
CA LEU A 31 10.10 -4.36 -7.68
C LEU A 31 9.30 -4.83 -6.46
N LYS A 32 9.93 -5.13 -5.33
CA LYS A 32 9.22 -5.64 -4.12
C LYS A 32 8.17 -4.68 -3.56
N TYR A 33 8.31 -3.38 -3.86
CA TYR A 33 7.42 -2.35 -3.36
C TYR A 33 6.83 -1.49 -4.49
N ALA A 34 7.06 -1.87 -5.75
CA ALA A 34 6.62 -1.07 -6.89
C ALA A 34 5.09 -1.08 -7.00
N ALA A 35 4.51 0.10 -7.14
CA ALA A 35 3.08 0.27 -7.34
C ALA A 35 2.65 -0.20 -8.75
N PRO A 36 1.40 -0.64 -8.95
CA PRO A 36 0.92 -1.11 -10.25
C PRO A 36 1.17 -0.11 -11.39
N GLU A 37 0.91 1.18 -11.14
CA GLU A 37 1.09 2.26 -12.11
C GLU A 37 2.55 2.46 -12.55
N ILE A 38 3.51 2.17 -11.66
CA ILE A 38 4.94 2.21 -11.95
C ILE A 38 5.32 1.04 -12.87
N ILE A 39 4.74 -0.13 -12.62
CA ILE A 39 5.04 -1.38 -13.31
C ILE A 39 4.46 -1.41 -14.73
N PHE A 40 3.31 -0.79 -14.91
CA PHE A 40 2.68 -0.62 -16.23
C PHE A 40 3.13 0.65 -16.96
N GLY A 41 4.02 1.46 -16.37
CA GLY A 41 4.51 2.70 -16.99
C GLY A 41 3.40 3.74 -17.22
N LEU A 42 2.33 3.73 -16.42
CA LEU A 42 1.14 4.58 -16.58
C LEU A 42 1.33 6.02 -16.07
N THR A 43 2.57 6.47 -15.90
CA THR A 43 2.88 7.72 -15.20
C THR A 43 2.71 8.94 -16.09
N SER A 44 1.60 9.68 -15.93
CA SER A 44 1.66 11.14 -16.00
C SER A 44 2.31 11.64 -14.71
N TYR A 45 3.55 12.09 -14.83
CA TYR A 45 4.54 12.29 -13.75
C TYR A 45 4.16 13.26 -12.62
N SER A 46 3.01 13.96 -12.66
CA SER A 46 2.67 15.02 -11.69
C SER A 46 1.53 14.68 -10.71
N THR A 47 0.73 13.65 -10.95
CA THR A 47 -0.42 13.26 -10.09
C THR A 47 -0.26 11.89 -9.43
N ALA A 48 0.79 11.14 -9.79
CA ALA A 48 1.00 9.77 -9.34
C ALA A 48 1.74 9.64 -7.99
N SER A 49 2.27 10.72 -7.42
CA SER A 49 3.29 10.62 -6.38
C SER A 49 2.76 10.31 -4.97
N ALA A 50 1.64 10.93 -4.55
CA ALA A 50 1.03 10.64 -3.24
C ALA A 50 0.38 9.24 -3.15
N PRO A 51 -0.37 8.76 -4.17
CA PRO A 51 -0.88 7.39 -4.16
C PRO A 51 0.24 6.36 -4.16
N VAL A 52 1.33 6.60 -4.91
CA VAL A 52 2.49 5.71 -4.95
C VAL A 52 3.11 5.57 -3.56
N ASP A 53 3.31 6.67 -2.82
CA ASP A 53 3.80 6.61 -1.44
C ASP A 53 2.88 5.77 -0.54
N MET A 54 1.56 5.84 -0.73
CA MET A 54 0.65 4.99 0.04
C MET A 54 0.73 3.51 -0.31
N TRP A 55 1.02 3.17 -1.56
CA TRP A 55 1.31 1.78 -1.92
C TRP A 55 2.55 1.25 -1.19
N TYR A 56 3.64 2.03 -1.18
CA TYR A 56 4.86 1.68 -0.45
C TYR A 56 4.59 1.46 1.04
N VAL A 57 3.84 2.38 1.66
CA VAL A 57 3.47 2.26 3.08
C VAL A 57 2.62 1.00 3.33
N GLY A 58 1.71 0.65 2.41
CA GLY A 58 0.95 -0.60 2.46
C GLY A 58 1.84 -1.86 2.40
N CYS A 59 2.82 -1.88 1.49
CA CYS A 59 3.78 -2.99 1.39
C CYS A 59 4.63 -3.11 2.66
N ILE A 60 5.12 -1.98 3.21
CA ILE A 60 5.84 -1.94 4.49
C ILE A 60 4.95 -2.44 5.64
N PHE A 61 3.66 -2.07 5.63
CA PHE A 61 2.73 -2.51 6.66
C PHE A 61 2.52 -4.03 6.61
N ALA A 62 2.28 -4.59 5.43
CA ALA A 62 2.20 -6.03 5.24
C ALA A 62 3.49 -6.74 5.71
N GLU A 63 4.65 -6.20 5.35
CA GLU A 63 5.94 -6.75 5.77
C GLU A 63 6.16 -6.69 7.28
N MET A 64 5.74 -5.63 7.96
CA MET A 64 5.80 -5.55 9.43
C MET A 64 4.96 -6.64 10.10
N VAL A 65 3.81 -6.97 9.51
CA VAL A 65 2.88 -7.99 10.02
C VAL A 65 3.41 -9.39 9.75
N MET A 66 3.92 -9.64 8.54
CA MET A 66 4.39 -10.96 8.10
C MET A 66 5.84 -11.27 8.51
N LYS A 67 6.64 -10.24 8.79
CA LYS A 67 8.11 -10.28 8.94
C LYS A 67 8.87 -10.73 7.68
N GLU A 68 8.20 -10.74 6.54
CA GLU A 68 8.76 -11.03 5.23
C GLU A 68 8.14 -10.09 4.19
N PRO A 69 8.84 -9.78 3.07
CA PRO A 69 8.30 -8.92 2.03
C PRO A 69 7.00 -9.47 1.45
N LEU A 70 6.02 -8.60 1.21
CA LEU A 70 4.74 -8.98 0.61
C LEU A 70 4.92 -9.66 -0.76
N PHE A 71 5.89 -9.17 -1.53
CA PHE A 71 6.30 -9.70 -2.82
C PHE A 71 7.77 -10.11 -2.75
N ASN A 72 8.08 -11.30 -3.26
CA ASN A 72 9.45 -11.84 -3.20
C ASN A 72 10.42 -11.19 -4.20
N GLY A 73 9.97 -10.22 -4.99
CA GLY A 73 10.75 -9.55 -6.03
C GLY A 73 10.71 -10.28 -7.38
N ASP A 74 9.94 -11.36 -7.48
CA ASP A 74 9.56 -11.94 -8.76
C ASP A 74 8.49 -11.05 -9.41
N CYS A 75 8.85 -10.45 -10.54
CA CYS A 75 7.93 -9.62 -11.30
C CYS A 75 6.68 -10.40 -11.73
N THR A 76 6.77 -11.71 -11.93
CA THR A 76 5.66 -12.58 -12.35
C THR A 76 4.56 -12.64 -11.30
N GLU A 77 4.91 -12.85 -10.02
CA GLU A 77 3.94 -12.86 -8.91
C GLU A 77 3.23 -11.51 -8.81
N MET A 78 4.00 -10.42 -8.94
CA MET A 78 3.48 -9.06 -8.93
C MET A 78 2.54 -8.78 -10.11
N TYR A 79 2.97 -9.08 -11.34
CA TYR A 79 2.17 -8.86 -12.55
C TYR A 79 0.87 -9.65 -12.49
N CYS A 80 0.92 -10.92 -12.10
CA CYS A 80 -0.27 -11.73 -11.88
C CYS A 80 -1.19 -11.10 -10.82
N TRP A 81 -0.62 -10.60 -9.73
CA TRP A 81 -1.38 -9.89 -8.71
C TRP A 81 -2.08 -8.65 -9.23
N PHE A 82 -1.47 -7.88 -10.13
CA PHE A 82 -2.08 -6.66 -10.66
C PHE A 82 -3.11 -6.92 -11.74
N VAL A 83 -2.82 -7.87 -12.65
CA VAL A 83 -3.65 -8.16 -13.82
C VAL A 83 -4.93 -8.93 -13.44
N THR A 84 -5.01 -9.51 -12.24
CA THR A 84 -6.28 -10.11 -11.77
C THR A 84 -7.38 -9.03 -11.74
N PRO A 85 -8.45 -9.18 -12.52
CA PRO A 85 -9.52 -8.18 -12.57
C PRO A 85 -10.16 -8.06 -11.18
N GLU A 86 -10.18 -6.84 -10.64
CA GLU A 86 -11.11 -6.48 -9.57
C GLU A 86 -12.49 -6.50 -10.22
N GLU A 87 -13.35 -7.48 -9.92
CA GLU A 87 -14.68 -7.53 -10.51
C GLU A 87 -15.44 -6.22 -10.22
N ASP A 88 -15.69 -5.42 -11.27
CA ASP A 88 -16.16 -4.03 -11.22
C ASP A 88 -17.67 -3.87 -10.91
N ASN A 89 -18.29 -4.81 -10.17
CA ASN A 89 -19.74 -4.76 -9.92
C ASN A 89 -20.11 -4.93 -8.43
N GLY A 90 -20.18 -3.80 -7.72
CA GLY A 90 -20.91 -3.65 -6.46
C GLY A 90 -20.14 -3.97 -5.16
N PRO A 91 -20.69 -3.62 -3.99
CA PRO A 91 -19.99 -3.65 -2.71
C PRO A 91 -19.91 -5.10 -2.20
N LYS A 92 -19.00 -5.89 -2.78
CA LYS A 92 -18.54 -7.15 -2.21
C LYS A 92 -17.03 -7.14 -2.24
N VAL A 93 -16.48 -6.87 -1.07
CA VAL A 93 -15.07 -6.96 -0.70
C VAL A 93 -14.53 -8.37 -1.02
N THR A 94 -14.10 -8.63 -2.26
CA THR A 94 -13.42 -9.90 -2.60
C THR A 94 -12.79 -9.87 -4.00
N SER A 95 -11.49 -9.57 -4.08
CA SER A 95 -10.55 -10.18 -5.07
C SER A 95 -9.08 -9.79 -4.84
N LEU A 96 -8.79 -8.84 -3.95
CA LEU A 96 -7.51 -8.71 -3.23
C LEU A 96 -7.45 -9.43 -1.84
N PRO A 97 -8.57 -9.55 -1.08
CA PRO A 97 -8.52 -10.00 0.31
C PRO A 97 -8.09 -11.44 0.54
N VAL A 98 -8.34 -12.40 -0.35
CA VAL A 98 -8.18 -13.83 0.03
C VAL A 98 -6.71 -14.21 0.15
N ALA A 99 -5.91 -13.89 -0.86
CA ALA A 99 -4.49 -14.21 -0.85
C ALA A 99 -3.71 -13.31 0.13
N LEU A 100 -4.18 -12.08 0.37
CA LEU A 100 -3.61 -11.20 1.39
C LEU A 100 -4.01 -11.68 2.80
N ALA A 101 -5.28 -12.02 3.05
CA ALA A 101 -5.77 -12.49 4.35
C ALA A 101 -5.12 -13.79 4.80
N GLY A 102 -4.82 -14.70 3.86
CA GLY A 102 -4.02 -15.89 4.17
C GLY A 102 -2.60 -15.53 4.64
N LYS A 103 -1.99 -14.50 4.02
CA LYS A 103 -0.65 -14.01 4.35
C LYS A 103 -0.62 -13.17 5.64
N VAL A 104 -1.65 -12.35 5.92
CA VAL A 104 -1.75 -11.47 7.10
C VAL A 104 -2.76 -11.97 8.15
N SER A 105 -2.80 -13.28 8.39
CA SER A 105 -3.76 -13.91 9.32
C SER A 105 -3.66 -13.45 10.78
N CYS A 106 -2.55 -12.81 11.16
CA CYS A 106 -2.33 -12.25 12.50
C CYS A 106 -2.83 -10.80 12.67
N LEU A 107 -3.33 -10.16 11.60
CA LEU A 107 -3.80 -8.78 11.64
C LEU A 107 -5.28 -8.70 12.04
N GLU A 108 -5.62 -7.77 12.91
CA GLU A 108 -7.00 -7.50 13.33
C GLU A 108 -7.84 -6.98 12.16
N SER A 109 -9.17 -7.10 12.29
CA SER A 109 -10.12 -6.70 11.23
C SER A 109 -9.92 -5.26 10.75
N ASP A 110 -9.67 -4.32 11.67
CA ASP A 110 -9.49 -2.90 11.36
C ASP A 110 -8.13 -2.64 10.67
N GLY A 111 -7.09 -3.37 11.08
CA GLY A 111 -5.78 -3.31 10.43
C GLY A 111 -5.82 -3.88 9.02
N PHE A 112 -6.58 -4.96 8.82
CA PHE A 112 -6.76 -5.58 7.51
C PHE A 112 -7.53 -4.68 6.55
N ASP A 113 -8.58 -4.01 7.02
CA ASP A 113 -9.33 -3.04 6.24
C ASP A 113 -8.45 -1.85 5.83
N LEU A 114 -7.68 -1.29 6.77
CA LEU A 114 -6.71 -0.24 6.47
C LEU A 114 -5.68 -0.70 5.42
N LEU A 115 -5.07 -1.88 5.61
CA LEU A 115 -4.08 -2.43 4.69
C LEU A 115 -4.66 -2.65 3.29
N SER A 116 -5.89 -3.17 3.20
CA SER A 116 -6.59 -3.38 1.92
C SER A 116 -6.83 -2.07 1.17
N LYS A 117 -7.16 -0.99 1.90
CA LYS A 117 -7.34 0.35 1.33
C LYS A 117 -6.01 0.99 0.87
N MET A 118 -4.91 0.71 1.56
CA MET A 118 -3.55 1.13 1.15
C MET A 118 -3.09 0.42 -0.12
N LEU A 119 -3.37 -0.87 -0.24
CA LEU A 119 -3.00 -1.73 -1.38
C LEU A 119 -4.06 -1.76 -2.49
N CYS A 120 -4.91 -0.74 -2.59
CA CYS A 120 -5.86 -0.61 -3.70
C CYS A 120 -5.12 -0.38 -5.02
N LYS A 121 -5.40 -1.21 -6.04
CA LYS A 121 -4.73 -1.12 -7.35
C LYS A 121 -5.07 0.18 -8.06
N ASN A 122 -6.31 0.63 -7.95
CA ASN A 122 -6.77 1.89 -8.55
C ASN A 122 -6.24 3.08 -7.74
N GLN A 123 -5.28 3.82 -8.30
CA GLN A 123 -4.67 5.00 -7.68
C GLN A 123 -5.70 6.06 -7.22
N ALA A 124 -6.83 6.21 -7.93
CA ALA A 124 -7.84 7.21 -7.61
C ALA A 124 -8.76 6.80 -6.44
N LYS A 125 -8.83 5.49 -6.15
CA LYS A 125 -9.58 4.93 -5.03
C LYS A 125 -8.70 4.60 -3.83
N ARG A 126 -7.37 4.68 -3.99
CA ARG A 126 -6.39 4.39 -2.94
C ARG A 126 -6.52 5.43 -1.83
N ILE A 127 -6.51 4.97 -0.58
CA ILE A 127 -6.68 5.83 0.59
C ILE A 127 -5.58 6.89 0.66
N THR A 128 -5.93 8.11 1.05
CA THR A 128 -4.96 9.18 1.29
C THR A 128 -4.37 9.08 2.70
N ILE A 129 -3.25 9.76 2.95
CA ILE A 129 -2.63 9.76 4.29
C ILE A 129 -3.56 10.34 5.35
N GLY A 130 -4.28 11.41 5.03
CA GLY A 130 -5.23 12.03 5.96
C GLY A 130 -6.33 11.04 6.37
N ASP A 131 -6.90 10.33 5.39
CA ASP A 131 -7.94 9.34 5.63
C ASP A 131 -7.40 8.09 6.34
N ALA A 132 -6.15 7.71 6.06
CA ALA A 132 -5.47 6.57 6.67
C ALA A 132 -5.22 6.80 8.17
N ILE A 133 -4.76 7.99 8.55
CA ILE A 133 -4.53 8.36 9.96
C ILE A 133 -5.84 8.39 10.75
N ALA A 134 -6.96 8.70 10.09
CA ALA A 134 -8.29 8.75 10.70
C ALA A 134 -8.98 7.37 10.81
N GLN A 135 -8.35 6.27 10.37
CA GLN A 135 -8.98 4.95 10.45
C GLN A 135 -9.09 4.43 11.90
N PRO A 136 -10.11 3.59 12.20
CA PRO A 136 -10.32 3.01 13.53
C PRO A 136 -9.10 2.27 14.09
N TYR A 137 -8.26 1.69 13.22
CA TYR A 137 -7.03 0.99 13.59
C TYR A 137 -6.05 1.85 14.42
N PHE A 138 -6.10 3.17 14.31
CA PHE A 138 -5.25 4.07 15.12
C PHE A 138 -5.99 4.76 16.26
N ALA A 139 -7.25 4.43 16.51
CA ALA A 139 -8.07 5.07 17.54
C ALA A 139 -7.43 4.97 18.93
N ASP A 140 -6.83 3.82 19.27
CA ASP A 140 -6.17 3.62 20.56
C ASP A 140 -4.94 4.52 20.75
N ILE A 141 -4.23 4.85 19.66
CA ILE A 141 -3.04 5.70 19.70
C ILE A 141 -3.44 7.17 19.80
N VAL A 142 -4.51 7.57 19.11
CA VAL A 142 -4.98 8.97 19.08
C VAL A 142 -5.71 9.34 20.37
N ASN A 143 -6.36 8.37 21.03
CA ASN A 143 -7.09 8.58 22.29
C ASN A 143 -6.26 8.27 23.55
N ALA A 144 -4.99 7.87 23.40
CA ALA A 144 -4.04 7.65 24.50
C ALA A 144 -3.30 8.94 24.89
#